data_AF-A0A0U5AG24-F1
#
_entry.id   AF-A0A0U5AG24-F1
#
_cell.length_a   1.000
_cell.length_b   1.000
_cell.length_c   1.000
_cell.angle_alpha   90.00
_cell.angle_beta   90.00
_cell.angle_gamma   90.00
#
_symmetry.space_group_name_H-M   'P 1'
#
loop_
_entity.id
_entity.type
_entity.pdbx_description
1 polymer ?
#
loop_
_entity_poly.entity_id
_entity_poly.type
_entity_poly.pdbx_seq_one_letter_code
_entity_poly.pdbx_strand_id
1 'polypeptide(L)' 'MKGSLFKFIIEPSKIAFLKFILEGYDHLAILTILDPHKGFCTISFYPKEKELVQEILQDFRVEFLEN' A
#
# COMPACT_ATOMS: atom_id res chain seq x y z
N MET A 1 1.34 3.75 -19.99
CA MET A 1 2.15 2.87 -19.11
C MET A 1 1.22 2.19 -18.12
N LYS A 2 1.33 0.87 -17.95
CA LYS A 2 0.49 0.12 -16.99
C LYS A 2 1.14 0.24 -15.60
N GLY A 3 0.41 0.75 -14.62
CA GLY A 3 0.87 0.79 -13.23
C GLY A 3 0.94 -0.63 -12.64
N SER A 4 1.76 -0.80 -11.62
CA SER A 4 1.76 -1.99 -10.77
C SER A 4 0.73 -1.84 -9.66
N LEU A 5 0.19 -2.95 -9.17
CA LEU A 5 -0.82 -2.98 -8.11
C LEU A 5 -0.51 -4.10 -7.11
N PHE A 6 -0.57 -3.80 -5.82
CA PHE A 6 -0.66 -4.81 -4.77
C PHE A 6 -2.02 -4.74 -4.08
N LYS A 7 -2.52 -5.90 -3.65
CA LYS A 7 -3.67 -6.05 -2.75
C LYS A 7 -3.13 -6.62 -1.44
N PHE A 8 -3.60 -6.11 -0.31
CA PHE A 8 -3.13 -6.56 0.99
C PHE A 8 -4.13 -6.26 2.11
N ILE A 9 -3.96 -6.96 3.22
CA ILE A 9 -4.60 -6.66 4.51
C ILE A 9 -3.58 -5.99 5.43
N ILE A 10 -4.00 -4.92 6.10
CA ILE A 10 -3.25 -4.21 7.13
C ILE A 10 -4.11 -4.07 8.38
N GLU A 11 -3.50 -3.92 9.55
CA GLU A 11 -4.23 -3.53 10.76
C GLU A 11 -4.98 -2.20 10.52
N PRO A 12 -6.31 -2.11 10.74
CA PRO A 12 -7.09 -0.91 10.45
C PRO A 12 -6.56 0.38 11.08
N SER A 13 -6.00 0.27 12.29
CA SER A 13 -5.38 1.38 13.05
C SER A 13 -4.17 1.99 12.33
N LYS A 14 -3.50 1.23 11.45
CA LYS A 14 -2.28 1.65 10.74
C LYS A 14 -2.53 2.28 9.38
N ILE A 15 -3.75 2.21 8.85
CA ILE A 15 -4.09 2.75 7.51
C ILE A 15 -3.74 4.24 7.41
N ALA A 16 -4.12 5.03 8.42
CA ALA A 16 -3.84 6.46 8.44
C ALA A 16 -2.33 6.75 8.48
N PHE A 17 -1.56 5.95 9.22
CA PHE A 17 -0.12 6.10 9.30
C PHE A 17 0.58 5.69 7.99
N LEU A 18 0.15 4.59 7.35
CA LEU A 18 0.65 4.22 6.03
C LEU A 18 0.37 5.32 5.00
N LYS A 19 -0.84 5.88 5.00
CA LYS A 19 -1.22 6.99 4.11
C LYS A 19 -0.31 8.21 4.31
N PHE A 20 -0.06 8.58 5.57
CA PHE A 20 0.85 9.68 5.91
C PHE A 20 2.27 9.45 5.38
N ILE A 21 2.81 8.23 5.52
CA ILE A 21 4.13 7.88 4.98
C ILE A 21 4.13 8.05 3.46
N LEU A 22 3.15 7.47 2.76
CA LEU A 22 3.08 7.55 1.29
C LEU A 22 2.97 8.99 0.76
N GLU A 23 2.25 9.86 1.48
CA GLU A 23 2.14 11.29 1.14
C GLU A 23 3.47 12.04 1.31
N GLY A 24 4.34 11.59 2.24
CA GLY A 24 5.67 12.16 2.44
C GLY A 24 6.68 11.84 1.32
N TYR A 25 6.45 10.79 0.53
CA TYR A 25 7.34 10.39 -0.58
C TYR A 25 7.01 11.07 -1.91
N ASP A 26 6.04 12.00 -1.93
CA ASP A 26 5.57 12.74 -3.11
C ASP A 26 5.26 11.85 -4.35
N HIS A 27 3.99 11.48 -4.49
CA HIS A 27 3.48 10.69 -5.62
C HIS A 27 4.06 9.26 -5.79
N LEU A 28 4.71 8.69 -4.76
CA LEU A 28 5.23 7.32 -4.80
C LEU A 28 4.17 6.26 -5.16
N ALA A 29 3.01 6.34 -4.50
CA ALA A 29 1.92 5.39 -4.71
C ALA A 29 0.56 6.00 -4.32
N ILE A 30 -0.51 5.40 -4.84
CA ILE A 30 -1.89 5.74 -4.50
C ILE A 30 -2.47 4.57 -3.71
N LEU A 31 -2.82 4.83 -2.44
CA LEU A 31 -3.50 3.89 -1.57
C LEU A 31 -5.02 4.01 -1.75
N THR A 32 -5.70 2.90 -2.03
CA THR A 32 -7.16 2.80 -2.09
C THR A 32 -7.63 1.86 -0.99
N ILE A 33 -8.53 2.33 -0.14
CA ILE A 33 -9.11 1.53 0.96
C ILE A 33 -10.38 0.86 0.41
N LEU A 34 -10.41 -0.47 0.39
CA LEU A 34 -11.57 -1.25 -0.08
C LEU A 34 -12.53 -1.59 1.06
N ASP A 35 -12.00 -1.94 2.23
CA ASP A 35 -12.77 -2.18 3.46
C ASP A 35 -11.97 -1.66 4.66
N PRO A 36 -12.34 -0.52 5.27
CA PRO A 36 -11.60 0.05 6.39
C PRO A 36 -11.70 -0.78 7.68
N HIS A 37 -12.77 -1.54 7.88
CA HIS A 37 -12.93 -2.35 9.10
C HIS A 37 -12.08 -3.61 9.07
N LYS A 38 -11.85 -4.17 7.87
CA LYS A 38 -10.96 -5.31 7.67
C LYS A 38 -9.53 -4.90 7.31
N GLY A 39 -9.30 -3.61 7.07
CA GLY A 39 -8.02 -3.09 6.58
C GLY A 39 -7.64 -3.63 5.20
N PHE A 40 -8.64 -3.95 4.38
CA PHE A 40 -8.42 -4.39 3.02
C PHE A 40 -8.13 -3.19 2.13
N CYS A 41 -6.93 -3.17 1.54
CA CYS A 41 -6.44 -2.06 0.74
C CYS A 41 -5.84 -2.55 -0.58
N THR A 42 -5.76 -1.63 -1.54
CA THR A 42 -4.91 -1.76 -2.72
C THR A 42 -3.97 -0.57 -2.81
N ILE A 43 -2.81 -0.78 -3.41
CA ILE A 43 -1.83 0.27 -3.65
C ILE A 43 -1.35 0.18 -5.09
N SER A 44 -1.45 1.29 -5.82
CA SER A 44 -0.98 1.40 -7.19
C SER A 44 0.23 2.31 -7.27
N PHE A 45 1.24 1.91 -8.04
CA PHE A 45 2.53 2.61 -8.12
C PHE A 45 3.20 2.37 -9.48
N TYR A 46 4.23 3.16 -9.79
CA TYR A 46 5.03 2.95 -10.99
C TYR A 46 5.88 1.67 -10.85
N PRO A 47 6.01 0.83 -11.88
CA PRO A 47 6.76 -0.43 -11.77
C PRO A 47 8.19 -0.31 -11.24
N LYS A 48 8.87 0.83 -11.50
CA LYS A 48 10.21 1.12 -10.99
C LYS A 48 10.27 1.28 -9.46
N GLU A 49 9.15 1.61 -8.82
CA GLU A 49 9.05 1.83 -7.37
C GLU A 49 8.68 0.56 -6.60
N LYS A 50 8.61 -0.60 -7.29
CA LYS A 50 8.13 -1.85 -6.71
C LYS A 50 8.88 -2.23 -5.43
N GLU A 51 10.20 -2.15 -5.45
CA GLU A 51 11.05 -2.56 -4.32
C GLU A 51 10.79 -1.69 -3.10
N LEU A 52 10.80 -0.35 -3.27
CA LEU A 52 10.52 0.59 -2.20
C LEU A 52 9.10 0.45 -1.63
N VAL A 53 8.09 0.31 -2.50
CA VAL A 53 6.71 0.09 -2.03
C VAL A 53 6.58 -1.24 -1.28
N GLN A 54 7.24 -2.28 -1.75
CA GLN A 54 7.23 -3.59 -1.09
C GLN A 54 7.92 -3.54 0.28
N GLU A 55 9.05 -2.84 0.40
CA GLU A 55 9.77 -2.62 1.65
C GLU A 55 8.89 -1.89 2.68
N ILE A 56 8.28 -0.76 2.28
CA ILE A 56 7.35 -0.01 3.15
C ILE A 56 6.21 -0.93 3.62
N LEU A 57 5.57 -1.67 2.73
CA LEU A 57 4.47 -2.56 3.11
C LEU A 57 4.93 -3.69 4.06
N GLN A 58 6.14 -4.21 3.88
CA GLN A 58 6.73 -5.22 4.78
C GLN A 58 6.98 -4.67 6.19
N ASP A 59 7.43 -3.42 6.32
CA ASP A 59 7.61 -2.76 7.63
C ASP A 59 6.28 -2.63 8.40
N PHE A 60 5.18 -2.45 7.69
CA PHE A 60 3.84 -2.43 8.26
C PHE A 60 3.28 -3.84 8.53
N ARG A 61 4.03 -4.90 8.21
CA ARG A 61 3.66 -6.31 8.35
C ARG A 61 2.33 -6.65 7.68
N VAL A 62 2.11 -6.10 6.49
CA VAL A 62 0.89 -6.39 5.74
C VAL A 62 0.87 -7.84 5.27
N GLU A 63 -0.33 -8.39 5.14
CA GLU A 63 -0.55 -9.67 4.48
C GLU A 63 -0.86 -9.41 3.01
N PHE A 64 0.06 -9.76 2.12
CA PHE A 64 -0.17 -9.66 0.69
C PHE A 64 -1.20 -10.69 0.24
N LEU A 65 -2.18 -10.22 -0.54
CA LEU A 65 -3.18 -11.08 -1.16
C LEU A 65 -2.72 -11.32 -2.60
N GLU A 66 -2.23 -12.52 -2.89
CA GLU A 66 -2.01 -12.95 -4.27
C GLU A 66 -3.36 -12.99 -5.01
N ASN A 67 -3.36 -12.65 -6.31
CA ASN A 67 -4.47 -13.05 -7.18
C ASN A 67 -4.25 -14.49 -7.62
#